data_AF-A0A1I4CEE0-F1
#
_entry.id   AF-A0A1I4CEE0-F1
#
_cell.length_a   1.000
_cell.length_b   1.000
_cell.length_c   1.000
_cell.angle_alpha   90.00
_cell.angle_beta   90.00
_cell.angle_gamma   90.00
#
_symmetry.space_group_name_H-M   'P 1'
#
loop_
_entity.id
_entity.type
_entity.pdbx_description
1 polymer ?
#
loop_
_entity_poly.entity_id
_entity_poly.type
_entity_poly.pdbx_seq_one_letter_code
_entity_poly.pdbx_strand_id
1 'polypeptide(L)'
;MKDKPTYQDLLDANMRLLEENSKLREEVKRLKDLFVIKENAVPQSIQHLSLETKVALFRSLFKGREDVFARRWYSKTNGKSGYQPVCLNEWNRQLCDKRKYKCAECPNRQLKALGYDDVYRHLEGRDADGCDVIGVYAILADNTCNFLCADFDDKSCGNGYQNDVLAYVSVCEEWKIPCSIERSRSGNGAHVWIFFENPLEAAKARKLGNALLTRAMARDGRMTFKSYDRLFPNQDRLSGGGFGNLVALPLQGRYRCTVCRPLASRIPWEKGRSGLRLH
;
A
#
# COMPACT_ATOMS: atom_id res chain seq x y z
N MET A 1 38.58 9.39 -40.97
CA MET A 1 39.04 9.68 -39.59
C MET A 1 38.37 10.98 -39.18
N LYS A 2 37.62 11.02 -38.06
CA LYS A 2 37.11 12.30 -37.55
C LYS A 2 38.28 13.03 -36.91
N ASP A 3 38.58 14.24 -37.39
CA ASP A 3 39.65 15.06 -36.82
C ASP A 3 39.42 15.24 -35.32
N LYS A 4 40.51 15.12 -34.55
CA LYS A 4 40.46 15.33 -33.10
C LYS A 4 40.17 16.81 -32.86
N PRO A 5 39.20 17.14 -31.99
CA PRO A 5 38.86 18.52 -31.70
C PRO A 5 40.10 19.27 -31.23
N THR A 6 40.29 20.47 -31.78
CA THR A 6 41.41 21.32 -31.41
C THR A 6 41.22 21.86 -30.00
N TYR A 7 42.30 22.35 -29.38
CA TYR A 7 42.21 22.98 -28.06
C TYR A 7 41.19 24.14 -28.04
N GLN A 8 41.10 24.89 -29.15
CA GLN A 8 40.15 25.98 -29.28
C GLN A 8 38.70 25.47 -29.29
N ASP A 9 38.42 24.37 -30.01
CA ASP A 9 37.08 23.75 -30.03
C ASP A 9 36.66 23.27 -28.64
N LEU A 10 37.60 22.72 -27.87
CA LEU A 10 37.37 22.28 -26.48
C LEU A 10 37.15 23.45 -25.53
N LEU A 11 37.90 24.54 -25.71
CA LEU A 11 37.77 25.75 -24.90
C LEU A 11 36.39 26.41 -25.13
N ASP A 12 35.99 26.54 -26.39
CA ASP A 12 34.69 27.11 -26.77
C ASP A 12 33.53 26.24 -26.27
N ALA A 13 33.67 24.91 -26.33
CA ALA A 13 32.68 23.99 -25.77
C ALA A 13 32.60 24.09 -24.23
N ASN A 14 33.73 24.26 -23.54
CA ASN A 14 33.76 24.42 -22.09
C ASN A 14 33.06 25.71 -21.66
N MET A 15 33.32 26.82 -22.36
CA MET A 15 32.66 28.09 -22.10
C MET A 15 31.14 28.02 -22.28
N ARG A 16 30.65 27.34 -23.33
CA ARG A 16 29.20 27.11 -23.53
C ARG A 16 28.60 26.27 -22.39
N LEU A 17 29.29 25.20 -21.99
CA LEU A 17 28.85 24.34 -20.88
C LEU A 17 28.80 25.09 -19.54
N LEU A 18 29.73 26.01 -19.30
CA LEU A 18 29.73 26.85 -18.10
C LEU A 18 28.53 27.81 -18.09
N GLU A 19 28.22 28.41 -19.24
CA GLU A 19 27.07 29.30 -19.39
C GLU A 19 25.74 28.54 -19.18
N GLU A 20 25.61 27.36 -19.78
CA GLU A 20 24.44 26.49 -19.62
C GLU A 20 24.27 26.02 -18.17
N ASN A 21 25.37 25.62 -17.51
CA ASN A 21 25.35 25.27 -16.09
C ASN A 21 24.91 26.44 -15.20
N SER A 22 25.31 27.67 -15.53
CA SER A 22 24.86 28.86 -14.81
C SER A 22 23.35 29.05 -14.92
N LYS A 23 22.82 28.96 -16.15
CA LYS A 23 21.37 29.08 -16.42
C LYS A 23 20.57 27.98 -15.72
N LEU A 24 21.05 26.74 -15.76
CA LEU A 24 20.40 25.61 -15.08
C LEU A 24 20.40 25.78 -13.56
N ARG A 25 21.47 26.30 -12.97
CA ARG A 25 21.54 26.58 -11.53
C ARG A 25 20.55 27.66 -11.09
N GLU A 26 20.39 28.71 -11.89
CA GLU A 26 19.39 29.75 -11.65
C GLU A 26 17.96 29.21 -11.76
N GLU A 27 17.68 28.39 -12.76
CA GLU A 27 16.35 27.78 -12.93
C GLU A 27 16.03 26.80 -11.80
N VAL A 28 17.00 25.99 -11.36
CA VAL A 28 16.83 25.12 -10.18
C VAL A 28 16.56 25.95 -8.93
N LYS A 29 17.22 27.11 -8.76
CA LYS A 29 16.94 28.02 -7.65
C LYS A 29 15.52 28.57 -7.74
N ARG A 30 15.09 29.05 -8.90
CA ARG A 30 13.74 29.55 -9.16
C ARG A 30 12.66 28.50 -8.85
N LEU A 31 12.86 27.26 -9.30
CA LEU A 31 11.95 26.16 -9.05
C LEU A 31 11.88 25.79 -7.57
N LYS A 32 13.02 25.81 -6.85
CA LYS A 32 13.04 25.61 -5.39
C LYS A 32 12.28 26.71 -4.66
N ASP A 33 12.49 27.97 -5.03
CA ASP A 33 11.81 29.11 -4.42
C ASP A 33 10.29 29.05 -4.68
N LEU A 34 9.87 28.68 -5.89
CA LEU A 34 8.46 28.41 -6.20
C LEU A 34 7.87 27.27 -5.35
N PHE A 35 8.65 26.22 -5.09
CA PHE A 35 8.21 25.08 -4.28
C PHE A 35 8.02 25.47 -2.82
N VAL A 36 8.92 26.27 -2.25
CA VAL A 36 8.83 26.82 -0.89
C VAL A 36 7.58 27.70 -0.72
N ILE A 37 7.27 28.55 -1.71
CA ILE A 37 6.04 29.36 -1.69
C ILE A 37 4.79 28.48 -1.73
N LYS A 38 4.83 27.37 -2.49
CA LYS A 38 3.72 26.43 -2.59
C LYS A 38 3.51 25.61 -1.32
N GLU A 39 4.57 25.30 -0.59
CA GLU A 39 4.49 24.67 0.75
C GLU A 39 3.84 25.62 1.77
N ASN A 40 4.17 26.91 1.72
CA ASN A 40 3.58 27.92 2.61
C ASN A 40 2.12 28.27 2.28
N ALA A 41 1.64 27.96 1.06
CA ALA A 41 0.25 28.16 0.64
C ALA A 41 -0.66 26.95 0.90
N VAL A 42 -0.12 25.84 1.44
CA VAL A 42 -0.95 24.75 1.96
C VAL A 42 -1.52 25.22 3.31
N PRO A 43 -2.85 25.17 3.54
CA PRO A 43 -3.40 25.52 4.83
C PRO A 43 -2.70 24.75 5.95
N GLN A 44 -2.12 25.44 6.93
CA GLN A 44 -1.50 24.93 8.17
C GLN A 44 -2.47 24.16 9.09
N SER A 45 -3.48 23.51 8.55
CA SER A 45 -4.53 22.78 9.28
C SER A 45 -4.33 21.27 9.32
N ILE A 46 -3.17 20.74 8.91
CA ILE A 46 -2.73 19.44 9.41
C ILE A 46 -2.23 19.66 10.84
N GLN A 47 -3.19 19.93 11.73
CA GLN A 47 -3.00 19.82 13.17
C GLN A 47 -2.23 18.52 13.43
N HIS A 48 -1.25 18.56 14.33
CA HIS A 48 -0.61 17.36 14.85
C HIS A 48 -1.69 16.47 15.45
N LEU A 49 -2.27 15.58 14.64
CA LEU A 49 -3.25 14.61 15.12
C LEU A 49 -2.61 13.84 16.26
N SER A 50 -3.34 13.75 17.38
CA SER A 50 -2.92 12.93 18.50
C SER A 50 -2.69 11.49 18.03
N LEU A 51 -1.88 10.73 18.78
CA LEU A 51 -1.66 9.32 18.46
C LEU A 51 -2.98 8.55 18.44
N GLU A 52 -3.88 8.86 19.37
CA GLU A 52 -5.22 8.29 19.45
C GLU A 52 -6.03 8.58 18.19
N THR A 53 -6.05 9.84 17.73
CA THR A 53 -6.79 10.23 16.52
C THR A 53 -6.19 9.57 15.27
N LYS A 54 -4.87 9.41 15.18
CA LYS A 54 -4.21 8.70 14.07
C LYS A 54 -4.60 7.23 14.03
N VAL A 55 -4.59 6.56 15.19
CA VAL A 55 -4.99 5.15 15.31
C VAL A 55 -6.46 4.97 14.97
N ALA A 56 -7.34 5.85 15.49
CA ALA A 56 -8.76 5.82 15.21
C ALA A 56 -9.06 6.04 13.72
N LEU A 57 -8.43 7.03 13.09
CA LEU A 57 -8.58 7.29 11.65
C LEU A 57 -8.13 6.09 10.82
N PHE A 58 -6.96 5.54 11.12
CA PHE A 58 -6.45 4.36 10.41
C PHE A 58 -7.41 3.17 10.51
N ARG A 59 -7.90 2.89 11.73
CA ARG A 59 -8.86 1.80 11.96
C ARG A 59 -10.21 2.05 11.27
N SER A 60 -10.63 3.31 11.14
CA SER A 60 -11.87 3.67 10.44
C SER A 60 -11.79 3.43 8.93
N LEU A 61 -10.62 3.63 8.31
CA LEU A 61 -10.39 3.42 6.89
C LEU A 61 -10.19 1.93 6.58
N PHE A 62 -9.26 1.28 7.26
CA PHE A 62 -8.89 -0.12 7.00
C PHE A 62 -9.72 -1.10 7.83
N LYS A 63 -11.04 -0.92 7.80
CA LYS A 63 -11.99 -1.62 8.66
C LYS A 63 -12.33 -3.01 8.13
N GLY A 64 -11.54 -4.01 8.50
CA GLY A 64 -11.87 -5.43 8.33
C GLY A 64 -12.63 -6.00 9.54
N ARG A 65 -12.49 -7.30 9.79
CA ARG A 65 -12.99 -7.93 11.03
C ARG A 65 -12.32 -7.37 12.28
N GLU A 66 -13.11 -7.14 13.32
CA GLU A 66 -12.61 -6.67 14.62
C GLU A 66 -12.40 -7.79 15.63
N ASP A 67 -13.12 -8.91 15.50
CA ASP A 67 -13.03 -10.05 16.41
C ASP A 67 -11.79 -10.93 16.16
N VAL A 68 -11.14 -10.76 15.01
CA VAL A 68 -9.90 -11.44 14.64
C VAL A 68 -9.08 -10.62 13.66
N PHE A 69 -7.77 -10.59 13.88
CA PHE A 69 -6.79 -10.05 12.93
C PHE A 69 -5.61 -11.02 12.79
N ALA A 70 -4.76 -10.81 11.79
CA ALA A 70 -3.54 -11.58 11.64
C ALA A 70 -2.32 -10.73 11.93
N ARG A 71 -1.27 -11.36 12.45
CA ARG A 71 0.04 -10.74 12.62
C ARG A 71 1.05 -11.45 11.72
N ARG A 72 1.97 -10.67 11.17
CA ARG A 72 3.08 -11.21 10.39
C ARG A 72 4.02 -11.97 11.30
N TRP A 73 4.49 -13.12 10.83
CA TRP A 73 5.59 -13.86 11.44
C TRP A 73 6.77 -13.92 10.47
N TYR A 74 7.97 -14.01 11.02
CA TYR A 74 9.20 -14.22 10.27
C TYR A 74 10.02 -15.30 10.95
N SER A 75 10.53 -16.26 10.17
CA SER A 75 11.41 -17.31 10.66
C SER A 75 12.84 -16.98 10.27
N LYS A 76 13.67 -16.68 11.26
CA LYS A 76 15.11 -16.42 11.07
C LYS A 76 15.87 -17.62 10.53
N THR A 77 15.39 -18.83 10.81
CA THR A 77 16.05 -20.08 10.41
C THR A 77 15.96 -20.36 8.92
N ASN A 78 14.81 -20.07 8.28
CA ASN A 78 14.57 -20.40 6.87
C ASN A 78 14.22 -19.18 6.00
N GLY A 79 14.26 -17.97 6.56
CA GLY A 79 13.96 -16.72 5.87
C GLY A 79 12.49 -16.56 5.43
N LYS A 80 11.60 -17.50 5.81
CA LYS A 80 10.19 -17.45 5.40
C LYS A 80 9.42 -16.45 6.26
N SER A 81 8.38 -15.88 5.67
CA SER A 81 7.37 -15.13 6.41
C SER A 81 5.98 -15.45 5.91
N GLY A 82 5.01 -15.08 6.73
CA GLY A 82 3.60 -15.15 6.39
C GLY A 82 2.80 -14.42 7.45
N TYR A 83 1.50 -14.62 7.41
CA TYR A 83 0.59 -14.10 8.42
C TYR A 83 -0.13 -15.24 9.10
N GLN A 84 -0.48 -15.04 10.37
CA GLN A 84 -1.28 -15.98 11.13
C GLN A 84 -2.30 -15.25 12.00
N PRO A 85 -3.51 -15.80 12.23
CA PRO A 85 -4.47 -15.24 13.18
C PRO A 85 -3.83 -15.11 14.56
N VAL A 86 -4.05 -14.00 15.25
CA VAL A 86 -3.57 -13.80 16.62
C VAL A 86 -4.47 -14.57 17.59
N CYS A 87 -3.86 -15.42 18.39
CA CYS A 87 -4.54 -16.28 19.36
C CYS A 87 -3.94 -16.06 20.75
N LEU A 88 -4.78 -15.87 21.77
CA LEU A 88 -4.35 -15.71 23.17
C LEU A 88 -3.80 -17.02 23.76
N ASN A 89 -4.27 -18.16 23.26
CA ASN A 89 -3.76 -19.48 23.64
C ASN A 89 -2.49 -19.88 22.90
N GLU A 90 -1.95 -19.03 22.02
CA GLU A 90 -0.77 -19.37 21.23
C GLU A 90 0.41 -19.76 22.14
N TRP A 91 1.08 -20.87 21.82
CA TRP A 91 2.20 -21.44 22.58
C TRP A 91 1.87 -22.01 23.96
N ASN A 92 0.61 -22.00 24.39
CA ASN A 92 0.18 -22.76 25.56
C ASN A 92 0.25 -24.27 25.24
N ARG A 93 1.18 -24.99 25.88
CA ARG A 93 1.45 -26.41 25.60
C ARG A 93 0.24 -27.34 25.82
N GLN A 94 -0.71 -26.95 26.67
CA GLN A 94 -1.90 -27.75 26.96
C GLN A 94 -3.05 -27.48 25.97
N LEU A 95 -3.11 -26.28 25.40
CA LEU A 95 -4.25 -25.84 24.57
C LEU A 95 -3.88 -25.75 23.08
N CYS A 96 -2.65 -25.36 22.76
CA CYS A 96 -2.20 -25.05 21.41
C CYS A 96 -1.21 -26.10 20.89
N ASP A 97 -1.71 -27.01 20.08
CA ASP A 97 -0.89 -27.95 19.32
C ASP A 97 -0.65 -27.45 17.89
N LYS A 98 0.40 -26.62 17.72
CA LYS A 98 0.83 -26.13 16.40
C LYS A 98 1.40 -27.21 15.49
N ARG A 99 1.76 -28.39 16.00
CA ARG A 99 2.22 -29.51 15.17
C ARG A 99 1.05 -30.19 14.49
N LYS A 100 -0.09 -30.26 15.17
CA LYS A 100 -1.31 -30.92 14.68
C LYS A 100 -2.26 -29.98 13.95
N TYR A 101 -2.44 -28.74 14.40
CA TYR A 101 -3.45 -27.83 13.83
C TYR A 101 -2.87 -26.50 13.35
N LYS A 102 -3.36 -26.02 12.20
CA LYS A 102 -3.19 -24.62 11.79
C LYS A 102 -4.00 -23.71 12.71
N CYS A 103 -3.49 -22.51 13.01
CA CYS A 103 -4.17 -21.59 13.93
C CYS A 103 -5.61 -21.22 13.51
N ALA A 104 -5.90 -21.17 12.20
CA ALA A 104 -7.25 -20.91 11.70
C ALA A 104 -8.25 -22.04 11.98
N GLU A 105 -7.77 -23.28 12.03
CA GLU A 105 -8.57 -24.50 12.20
C GLU A 105 -8.52 -25.06 13.63
N CYS A 106 -7.68 -24.48 14.49
CA CYS A 106 -7.45 -24.98 15.84
C CYS A 106 -8.75 -24.95 16.67
N PRO A 107 -9.16 -26.07 17.29
CA PRO A 107 -10.40 -26.14 18.09
C PRO A 107 -10.29 -25.37 19.41
N ASN A 108 -9.08 -25.24 19.95
CA ASN A 108 -8.81 -24.54 21.22
C ASN A 108 -8.36 -23.09 21.01
N ARG A 109 -8.61 -22.50 19.83
CA ARG A 109 -8.21 -21.13 19.56
C ARG A 109 -9.03 -20.15 20.40
N GLN A 110 -8.36 -19.16 20.95
CA GLN A 110 -8.99 -17.99 21.54
C GLN A 110 -8.51 -16.78 20.74
N LEU A 111 -9.28 -16.37 19.74
CA LEU A 111 -8.88 -15.29 18.83
C LEU A 111 -8.85 -13.96 19.58
N LYS A 112 -7.82 -13.17 19.32
CA LYS A 112 -7.69 -11.83 19.90
C LYS A 112 -8.41 -10.81 19.02
N ALA A 113 -9.30 -10.03 19.62
CA ALA A 113 -9.89 -8.86 18.97
C ALA A 113 -8.83 -7.78 18.68
N LEU A 114 -9.02 -7.02 17.60
CA LEU A 114 -8.10 -5.95 17.19
C LEU A 114 -8.15 -4.79 18.19
N GLY A 115 -7.05 -4.56 18.90
CA GLY A 115 -6.94 -3.51 19.93
C GLY A 115 -6.14 -2.29 19.46
N TYR A 116 -6.22 -1.22 20.25
CA TYR A 116 -5.43 0.01 20.07
C TYR A 116 -3.93 -0.30 19.95
N ASP A 117 -3.37 -1.07 20.88
CA ASP A 117 -1.94 -1.38 20.91
C ASP A 117 -1.44 -2.17 19.69
N ASP A 118 -2.31 -2.96 19.05
CA ASP A 118 -1.94 -3.70 17.85
C ASP A 118 -1.84 -2.76 16.65
N VAL A 119 -2.79 -1.82 16.50
CA VAL A 119 -2.76 -0.80 15.46
C VAL A 119 -1.62 0.20 15.71
N TYR A 120 -1.43 0.64 16.96
CA TYR A 120 -0.35 1.54 17.33
C TYR A 120 1.02 0.95 16.96
N ARG A 121 1.31 -0.28 17.39
CA ARG A 121 2.59 -0.94 17.07
C ARG A 121 2.79 -1.15 15.58
N HIS A 122 1.72 -1.49 14.86
CA HIS A 122 1.77 -1.59 13.41
C HIS A 122 2.18 -0.27 12.74
N LEU A 123 1.55 0.84 13.13
CA LEU A 123 1.87 2.17 12.61
C LEU A 123 3.28 2.64 13.03
N GLU A 124 3.71 2.25 14.23
CA GLU A 124 5.03 2.58 14.75
C GLU A 124 6.15 1.83 14.03
N GLY A 125 5.92 0.56 13.67
CA GLY A 125 6.80 -0.26 12.82
C GLY A 125 8.23 -0.38 13.35
N ARG A 126 8.39 -0.66 14.65
CA ARG A 126 9.70 -0.77 15.31
C ARG A 126 10.36 -2.13 15.16
N ASP A 127 9.58 -3.18 14.93
CA ASP A 127 10.10 -4.54 14.83
C ASP A 127 10.95 -4.70 13.56
N ALA A 128 12.23 -5.03 13.74
CA ALA A 128 13.19 -5.13 12.63
C ALA A 128 12.85 -6.25 11.64
N ASP A 129 12.21 -7.32 12.14
CA ASP A 129 11.76 -8.43 11.33
C ASP A 129 10.35 -8.16 10.75
N GLY A 130 9.70 -7.06 11.13
CA GLY A 130 8.34 -6.69 10.73
C GLY A 130 7.27 -7.61 11.31
N CYS A 131 7.48 -8.10 12.53
CA CYS A 131 6.51 -8.95 13.25
C CYS A 131 5.40 -8.13 13.95
N ASP A 132 5.49 -6.81 13.97
CA ASP A 132 4.44 -5.89 14.43
C ASP A 132 3.40 -5.57 13.34
N VAL A 133 3.67 -5.97 12.08
CA VAL A 133 2.77 -5.73 10.96
C VAL A 133 1.53 -6.60 11.09
N ILE A 134 0.36 -5.96 11.04
CA ILE A 134 -0.93 -6.64 11.10
C ILE A 134 -1.59 -6.68 9.71
N GLY A 135 -2.46 -7.65 9.53
CA GLY A 135 -3.40 -7.73 8.41
C GLY A 135 -4.82 -7.92 8.93
N VAL A 136 -5.79 -7.57 8.11
CA VAL A 136 -7.21 -7.71 8.41
C VAL A 136 -7.90 -8.63 7.42
N TYR A 137 -8.94 -9.30 7.89
CA TYR A 137 -9.82 -10.09 7.02
C TYR A 137 -10.88 -9.17 6.41
N ALA A 138 -10.95 -9.16 5.08
CA ALA A 138 -11.73 -8.16 4.34
C ALA A 138 -13.26 -8.36 4.43
N ILE A 139 -13.70 -9.61 4.54
CA ILE A 139 -15.13 -9.94 4.63
C ILE A 139 -15.55 -10.11 6.10
N LEU A 140 -16.68 -9.50 6.45
CA LEU A 140 -17.29 -9.56 7.77
C LEU A 140 -18.18 -10.80 7.94
N ALA A 141 -18.59 -11.07 9.18
CA ALA A 141 -19.38 -12.26 9.53
C ALA A 141 -20.75 -12.32 8.81
N ASP A 142 -21.31 -11.16 8.46
CA ASP A 142 -22.58 -11.02 7.72
C ASP A 142 -22.39 -11.04 6.19
N ASN A 143 -21.17 -11.30 5.70
CA ASN A 143 -20.77 -11.28 4.28
C ASN A 143 -20.70 -9.88 3.65
N THR A 144 -20.61 -8.83 4.46
CA THR A 144 -20.32 -7.46 3.99
C THR A 144 -18.81 -7.15 4.07
N CYS A 145 -18.40 -6.00 3.52
CA CYS A 145 -17.05 -5.45 3.60
C CYS A 145 -17.11 -3.92 3.61
N ASN A 146 -16.11 -3.27 4.20
CA ASN A 146 -16.03 -1.81 4.27
C ASN A 146 -15.10 -1.21 3.19
N PHE A 147 -14.40 -2.05 2.44
CA PHE A 147 -13.50 -1.62 1.38
C PHE A 147 -13.41 -2.67 0.28
N LEU A 148 -12.95 -2.22 -0.88
CA LEU A 148 -12.43 -3.03 -1.97
C LEU A 148 -10.95 -2.68 -2.16
N CYS A 149 -10.09 -3.68 -2.27
CA CYS A 149 -8.67 -3.50 -2.54
C CYS A 149 -8.23 -4.36 -3.73
N ALA A 150 -7.64 -3.74 -4.74
CA ALA A 150 -7.03 -4.43 -5.88
C ALA A 150 -5.52 -4.52 -5.66
N ASP A 151 -4.97 -5.72 -5.70
CA ASP A 151 -3.56 -6.03 -5.48
C ASP A 151 -2.85 -6.19 -6.83
N PHE A 152 -1.88 -5.32 -7.07
CA PHE A 152 -0.99 -5.35 -8.23
C PHE A 152 0.42 -5.69 -7.73
N ASP A 153 0.89 -6.91 -7.94
CA ASP A 153 2.23 -7.35 -7.56
C ASP A 153 3.00 -7.85 -8.79
N ASP A 154 4.12 -7.22 -9.08
CA ASP A 154 4.97 -7.54 -10.22
C ASP A 154 5.84 -8.76 -9.90
N LYS A 155 5.19 -9.93 -9.78
CA LYS A 155 5.89 -11.20 -9.52
C LYS A 155 6.64 -11.73 -10.73
N SER A 156 6.46 -11.15 -11.93
CA SER A 156 6.91 -11.79 -13.17
C SER A 156 7.16 -10.90 -14.41
N CYS A 157 7.19 -9.56 -14.35
CA CYS A 157 7.38 -8.75 -15.55
C CYS A 157 8.41 -7.61 -15.46
N GLY A 158 9.05 -7.32 -16.61
CA GLY A 158 10.01 -6.22 -16.79
C GLY A 158 9.38 -4.86 -17.13
N ASN A 159 8.04 -4.77 -17.16
CA ASN A 159 7.30 -3.58 -17.59
C ASN A 159 6.70 -2.75 -16.43
N GLY A 160 6.79 -3.21 -15.18
CA GLY A 160 6.34 -2.50 -13.99
C GLY A 160 4.82 -2.49 -13.76
N TYR A 161 4.41 -2.58 -12.50
CA TYR A 161 3.00 -2.54 -12.06
C TYR A 161 2.33 -1.15 -12.23
N GLN A 162 3.13 -0.09 -12.44
CA GLN A 162 2.63 1.29 -12.42
C GLN A 162 1.61 1.55 -13.53
N ASN A 163 1.84 1.02 -14.73
CA ASN A 163 0.92 1.21 -15.85
C ASN A 163 -0.43 0.53 -15.58
N ASP A 164 -0.43 -0.71 -15.07
CA ASP A 164 -1.65 -1.45 -14.72
C ASP A 164 -2.46 -0.70 -13.65
N VAL A 165 -1.78 -0.17 -12.62
CA VAL A 165 -2.39 0.65 -11.57
C VAL A 165 -3.00 1.92 -12.15
N LEU A 166 -2.26 2.65 -13.00
CA LEU A 166 -2.74 3.89 -13.62
C LEU A 166 -3.93 3.64 -14.54
N ALA A 167 -3.92 2.55 -15.30
CA ALA A 167 -5.05 2.16 -16.14
C ALA A 167 -6.30 1.89 -15.31
N TYR A 168 -6.18 1.10 -14.23
CA TYR A 168 -7.29 0.83 -13.31
C TYR A 168 -7.81 2.10 -12.63
N VAL A 169 -6.92 2.96 -12.16
CA VAL A 169 -7.25 4.22 -11.50
C VAL A 169 -7.92 5.20 -12.46
N SER A 170 -7.49 5.26 -13.72
CA SER A 170 -8.11 6.13 -14.73
C SER A 170 -9.59 5.81 -14.97
N VAL A 171 -9.97 4.53 -14.86
CA VAL A 171 -11.38 4.12 -14.93
C VAL A 171 -12.13 4.51 -13.66
N CYS A 172 -11.48 4.38 -12.49
CA CYS A 172 -12.06 4.87 -11.23
C CYS A 172 -12.37 6.38 -11.34
N GLU A 173 -11.44 7.17 -11.88
CA GLU A 173 -11.63 8.61 -12.10
C GLU A 173 -12.77 8.90 -13.10
N GLU A 174 -12.81 8.18 -14.24
CA GLU A 174 -13.88 8.30 -15.24
C GLU A 174 -15.27 8.05 -14.61
N TRP A 175 -15.37 7.03 -13.77
CA TRP A 175 -16.61 6.64 -13.09
C TRP A 175 -16.85 7.44 -11.80
N LYS A 176 -15.99 8.42 -11.50
CA LYS A 176 -16.04 9.28 -10.30
C LYS A 176 -16.03 8.48 -8.99
N ILE A 177 -15.30 7.37 -8.97
CA ILE A 177 -15.12 6.50 -7.79
C ILE A 177 -13.84 6.94 -7.07
N PRO A 178 -13.94 7.43 -5.82
CA PRO A 178 -12.76 7.76 -5.03
C PRO A 178 -11.94 6.50 -4.75
N CYS A 179 -10.67 6.53 -5.13
CA CYS A 179 -9.71 5.47 -4.82
C CYS A 179 -8.41 6.06 -4.25
N SER A 180 -7.60 5.22 -3.62
CA SER A 180 -6.32 5.59 -3.02
C SER A 180 -5.28 4.54 -3.37
N ILE A 181 -4.10 4.98 -3.81
CA ILE A 181 -3.02 4.09 -4.22
C ILE A 181 -2.03 3.98 -3.07
N GLU A 182 -1.70 2.77 -2.66
CA GLU A 182 -0.67 2.46 -1.69
C GLU A 182 0.41 1.60 -2.35
N ARG A 183 1.67 2.04 -2.30
CA ARG A 183 2.77 1.19 -2.78
C ARG A 183 3.07 0.10 -1.76
N SER A 184 3.26 -1.13 -2.22
CA SER A 184 3.54 -2.27 -1.34
C SER A 184 4.89 -2.10 -0.64
N ARG A 185 5.06 -2.83 0.47
CA ARG A 185 6.30 -2.83 1.28
C ARG A 185 7.54 -3.22 0.48
N SER A 186 7.42 -4.17 -0.45
CA SER A 186 8.54 -4.60 -1.29
C SER A 186 8.95 -3.52 -2.29
N GLY A 187 8.04 -2.59 -2.60
CA GLY A 187 8.18 -1.61 -3.66
C GLY A 187 7.90 -2.17 -5.07
N ASN A 188 7.63 -3.47 -5.18
CA ASN A 188 7.41 -4.18 -6.44
C ASN A 188 5.92 -4.33 -6.78
N GLY A 189 5.05 -3.68 -6.02
CA GLY A 189 3.62 -3.71 -6.25
C GLY A 189 2.92 -2.51 -5.63
N ALA A 190 1.62 -2.47 -5.79
CA ALA A 190 0.75 -1.49 -5.16
C ALA A 190 -0.65 -2.08 -4.94
N HIS A 191 -1.31 -1.57 -3.92
CA HIS A 191 -2.73 -1.76 -3.67
C HIS A 191 -3.52 -0.53 -4.08
N VAL A 192 -4.66 -0.72 -4.74
CA VAL A 192 -5.63 0.34 -4.99
C VAL A 192 -6.85 0.10 -4.10
N TRP A 193 -7.07 1.02 -3.16
CA TRP A 193 -8.12 0.96 -2.15
C TRP A 193 -9.32 1.83 -2.55
N ILE A 194 -10.52 1.29 -2.38
CA ILE A 194 -11.80 2.00 -2.46
C ILE A 194 -12.52 1.74 -1.14
N PHE A 195 -12.87 2.81 -0.42
CA PHE A 195 -13.53 2.72 0.89
C PHE A 195 -15.02 3.03 0.75
N PHE A 196 -15.85 2.27 1.46
CA PHE A 196 -17.29 2.46 1.48
C PHE A 196 -17.71 3.16 2.78
N GLU A 197 -18.61 4.14 2.67
CA GLU A 197 -19.16 4.84 3.84
C GLU A 197 -19.99 3.89 4.72
N ASN A 198 -20.77 3.01 4.08
CA ASN A 198 -21.55 1.97 4.74
C ASN A 198 -21.08 0.58 4.28
N PRO A 199 -21.16 -0.46 5.13
CA PRO A 199 -20.82 -1.82 4.73
C PRO A 199 -21.58 -2.24 3.47
N LEU A 200 -20.86 -2.79 2.49
CA LEU A 200 -21.40 -3.27 1.23
C LEU A 200 -21.30 -4.79 1.18
N GLU A 201 -22.29 -5.49 0.61
CA GLU A 201 -22.15 -6.93 0.33
C GLU A 201 -20.85 -7.20 -0.44
N ALA A 202 -20.06 -8.18 0.01
CA ALA A 202 -18.79 -8.53 -0.62
C ALA A 202 -18.97 -8.87 -2.11
N ALA A 203 -20.11 -9.47 -2.48
CA ALA A 203 -20.47 -9.74 -3.86
C ALA A 203 -20.61 -8.48 -4.73
N LYS A 204 -21.19 -7.41 -4.20
CA LYS A 204 -21.34 -6.13 -4.91
C LYS A 204 -19.98 -5.45 -5.06
N ALA A 205 -19.17 -5.43 -4.00
CA ALA A 205 -17.81 -4.90 -4.05
C ALA A 205 -16.95 -5.62 -5.12
N ARG A 206 -17.02 -6.96 -5.17
CA ARG A 206 -16.30 -7.75 -6.19
C ARG A 206 -16.79 -7.48 -7.60
N LYS A 207 -18.10 -7.39 -7.82
CA LYS A 207 -18.66 -7.03 -9.13
C LYS A 207 -18.16 -5.66 -9.58
N LEU A 208 -18.08 -4.68 -8.67
CA LEU A 208 -17.50 -3.38 -8.96
C LEU A 208 -16.03 -3.49 -9.38
N GLY A 209 -15.20 -4.18 -8.60
CA GLY A 209 -13.78 -4.35 -8.93
C GLY A 209 -13.55 -5.04 -10.28
N ASN A 210 -14.32 -6.10 -10.56
CA ASN A 210 -14.26 -6.80 -11.85
C ASN A 210 -14.72 -5.93 -13.01
N ALA A 211 -15.75 -5.10 -12.82
CA ALA A 211 -16.22 -4.16 -13.84
C ALA A 211 -15.14 -3.10 -14.16
N LEU A 212 -14.45 -2.58 -13.13
CA LEU A 212 -13.32 -1.66 -13.29
C LEU A 212 -12.17 -2.31 -14.06
N LEU A 213 -11.77 -3.54 -13.68
CA LEU A 213 -10.74 -4.31 -14.40
C LEU A 213 -11.13 -4.54 -15.87
N THR A 214 -12.36 -5.00 -16.12
CA THR A 214 -12.86 -5.29 -17.47
C THR A 214 -12.84 -4.04 -18.34
N ARG A 215 -13.29 -2.90 -17.79
CA ARG A 215 -13.29 -1.62 -18.50
C ARG A 215 -11.86 -1.13 -18.78
N ALA A 216 -10.95 -1.30 -17.83
CA ALA A 216 -9.55 -0.91 -17.98
C ALA A 216 -8.85 -1.76 -19.06
N MET A 217 -9.07 -3.07 -19.07
CA MET A 217 -8.59 -3.99 -20.11
C MET A 217 -9.18 -3.67 -21.49
N ALA A 218 -10.47 -3.33 -21.57
CA ALA A 218 -11.12 -3.00 -22.85
C ALA A 218 -10.59 -1.69 -23.45
N ARG A 219 -10.19 -0.73 -22.60
CA ARG A 219 -9.65 0.57 -23.04
C ARG A 219 -8.24 0.44 -23.61
N ASP A 220 -7.41 -0.37 -22.98
CA ASP A 220 -6.03 -0.58 -23.40
C ASP A 220 -5.85 -2.02 -23.88
N GLY A 221 -6.34 -2.30 -25.09
CA GLY A 221 -6.30 -3.64 -25.69
C GLY A 221 -4.90 -4.22 -25.94
N ARG A 222 -3.84 -3.48 -25.60
CA ARG A 222 -2.44 -3.95 -25.61
C ARG A 222 -1.90 -4.25 -24.21
N MET A 223 -2.55 -3.77 -23.15
CA MET A 223 -2.16 -4.06 -21.79
C MET A 223 -2.64 -5.45 -21.36
N THR A 224 -1.75 -6.19 -20.74
CA THR A 224 -2.00 -7.58 -20.33
C THR A 224 -2.37 -7.72 -18.86
N PHE A 225 -2.39 -6.61 -18.10
CA PHE A 225 -2.68 -6.58 -16.66
C PHE A 225 -1.91 -7.64 -15.87
N LYS A 226 -0.67 -7.92 -16.27
CA LYS A 226 0.15 -9.02 -15.72
C LYS A 226 0.49 -8.84 -14.26
N SER A 227 0.49 -7.60 -13.76
CA SER A 227 0.75 -7.34 -12.35
C SER A 227 -0.49 -7.55 -11.47
N TYR A 228 -1.70 -7.60 -12.02
CA TYR A 228 -2.90 -7.85 -11.22
C TYR A 228 -2.87 -9.28 -10.63
N ASP A 229 -2.89 -9.37 -9.29
CA ASP A 229 -2.91 -10.63 -8.55
C ASP A 229 -4.35 -11.01 -8.16
N ARG A 230 -5.05 -10.13 -7.42
CA ARG A 230 -6.41 -10.41 -6.89
C ARG A 230 -7.12 -9.18 -6.34
N LEU A 231 -8.43 -9.32 -6.09
CA LEU A 231 -9.25 -8.40 -5.30
C LEU A 231 -9.39 -8.86 -3.85
N PHE A 232 -9.60 -7.91 -2.94
CA PHE A 232 -10.00 -8.13 -1.55
C PHE A 232 -11.28 -7.36 -1.26
N PRO A 233 -12.38 -8.02 -0.87
CA PRO A 233 -12.53 -9.47 -0.73
C PRO A 233 -12.44 -10.22 -2.08
N ASN A 234 -11.88 -11.44 -2.10
CA ASN A 234 -11.83 -12.30 -3.30
C ASN A 234 -13.01 -13.28 -3.42
N GLN A 235 -13.89 -13.32 -2.40
CA GLN A 235 -15.02 -14.25 -2.27
C GLN A 235 -16.30 -13.49 -1.88
N ASP A 236 -17.45 -13.99 -2.33
CA ASP A 236 -18.76 -13.35 -2.10
C ASP A 236 -19.31 -13.57 -0.69
N ARG A 237 -18.95 -14.70 -0.08
CA ARG A 237 -19.45 -15.17 1.20
C ARG A 237 -18.36 -15.88 1.97
N LEU A 238 -18.51 -15.94 3.30
CA LEU A 238 -17.70 -16.80 4.15
C LEU A 238 -18.14 -18.27 3.97
N SER A 239 -17.17 -19.16 3.78
CA SER A 239 -17.37 -20.59 3.99
C SER A 239 -17.42 -20.87 5.49
N GLY A 240 -18.27 -21.83 5.92
CA GLY A 240 -18.54 -22.09 7.34
C GLY A 240 -17.27 -22.25 8.17
N GLY A 241 -17.03 -21.31 9.09
CA GLY A 241 -15.90 -21.31 10.03
C GLY A 241 -14.63 -20.59 9.57
N GLY A 242 -14.54 -20.14 8.31
CA GLY A 242 -13.41 -19.38 7.79
C GLY A 242 -13.45 -17.90 8.16
N PHE A 243 -12.29 -17.22 8.09
CA PHE A 243 -12.21 -15.76 8.28
C PHE A 243 -12.27 -15.00 6.95
N GLY A 244 -12.19 -15.71 5.83
CA GLY A 244 -11.99 -15.12 4.51
C GLY A 244 -10.54 -14.68 4.30
N ASN A 245 -10.36 -13.78 3.35
CA ASN A 245 -9.02 -13.46 2.84
C ASN A 245 -8.39 -12.34 3.64
N LEU A 246 -7.12 -12.57 3.96
CA LEU A 246 -6.30 -11.59 4.63
C LEU A 246 -5.68 -10.61 3.63
N VAL A 247 -5.82 -9.33 3.92
CA VAL A 247 -5.01 -8.27 3.31
C VAL A 247 -4.07 -7.69 4.36
N ALA A 248 -2.80 -7.49 3.99
CA ALA A 248 -1.85 -6.80 4.86
C ALA A 248 -2.21 -5.33 4.95
N LEU A 249 -2.16 -4.75 6.15
CA LEU A 249 -2.45 -3.33 6.31
C LEU A 249 -1.25 -2.46 5.89
N PRO A 250 -1.51 -1.26 5.33
CA PRO A 250 -0.47 -0.35 4.88
C PRO A 250 0.06 0.55 5.99
N LEU A 251 1.01 1.43 5.65
CA LEU A 251 1.54 2.48 6.53
C LEU A 251 2.34 1.99 7.75
N GLN A 252 2.95 0.81 7.67
CA GLN A 252 3.81 0.30 8.74
C GLN A 252 5.12 1.10 8.88
N GLY A 253 5.31 1.77 10.03
CA GLY A 253 6.45 2.61 10.43
C GLY A 253 7.60 2.77 9.43
N ARG A 254 8.65 1.93 9.53
CA ARG A 254 9.88 2.04 8.72
C ARG A 254 9.70 1.86 7.20
N TYR A 255 8.57 1.33 6.77
CA TYR A 255 8.24 1.12 5.36
C TYR A 255 7.00 1.91 4.95
N ARG A 256 6.76 3.06 5.60
CA ARG A 256 5.60 3.92 5.35
C ARG A 256 5.57 4.34 3.88
N CYS A 257 4.77 3.64 3.09
CA CYS A 257 4.52 3.97 1.71
C CYS A 257 3.39 4.99 1.66
N THR A 258 3.57 6.03 0.86
CA THR A 258 2.58 7.10 0.74
C THR A 258 1.29 6.54 0.16
N VAL A 259 0.17 6.76 0.85
CA VAL A 259 -1.16 6.59 0.27
C VAL A 259 -1.45 7.88 -0.51
N CYS A 260 -1.43 7.80 -1.83
CA CYS A 260 -1.61 8.96 -2.70
C CYS A 260 -3.07 9.09 -3.14
N ARG A 261 -3.58 10.33 -3.14
CA ARG A 261 -4.80 10.67 -3.88
C ARG A 261 -4.51 10.51 -5.39
N PRO A 262 -5.47 10.03 -6.20
CA PRO A 262 -5.19 9.41 -7.49
C PRO A 262 -4.88 10.39 -8.64
N LEU A 263 -4.41 11.62 -8.37
CA LEU A 263 -4.00 12.50 -9.45
C LEU A 263 -2.79 11.89 -10.17
N ALA A 264 -3.03 11.28 -11.33
CA ALA A 264 -2.06 10.50 -12.12
C ALA A 264 -0.74 11.26 -12.39
N SER A 265 -0.77 12.59 -12.39
CA SER A 265 0.39 13.47 -12.60
C SER A 265 1.23 13.76 -11.34
N ARG A 266 0.85 13.24 -10.17
CA ARG A 266 1.48 13.60 -8.88
C ARG A 266 1.93 12.41 -8.03
N ILE A 267 1.90 11.18 -8.56
CA ILE A 267 2.36 10.00 -7.81
C ILE A 267 3.89 9.92 -7.93
N PRO A 268 4.67 10.15 -6.86
CA PRO A 268 6.11 9.95 -6.90
C PRO A 268 6.37 8.45 -6.87
N TRP A 269 6.72 7.88 -8.02
CA TRP A 269 7.06 6.46 -8.13
C TRP A 269 8.44 6.13 -7.54
N GLU A 270 9.26 7.16 -7.28
CA GLU A 270 10.59 7.04 -6.68
C GLU A 270 10.55 6.64 -5.19
N LYS A 271 11.65 6.08 -4.68
CA LYS A 271 11.81 5.78 -3.25
C LYS A 271 11.88 7.08 -2.44
N GLY A 272 10.75 7.59 -1.99
CA GLY A 272 10.74 8.64 -0.98
C GLY A 272 11.41 8.14 0.31
N ARG A 273 12.56 8.71 0.69
CA ARG A 273 13.07 8.62 2.07
C ARG A 273 12.22 9.55 2.93
N SER A 274 11.06 9.10 3.38
CA SER A 274 10.29 9.84 4.39
C SER A 274 10.83 9.52 5.78
N GLY A 275 11.96 10.15 6.11
CA GLY A 275 12.41 10.29 7.49
C GLY A 275 11.53 11.31 8.22
N LEU A 276 10.33 10.93 8.65
CA LEU A 276 9.69 11.59 9.78
C LEU A 276 9.92 10.69 11.00
N ARG A 277 11.01 10.98 11.73
CA ARG A 277 11.15 10.48 13.09
C ARG A 277 10.02 11.10 13.90
N LEU A 278 9.20 10.26 14.53
CA LEU A 278 8.37 10.69 15.64
C LEU A 278 9.34 11.12 16.75
N HIS A 279 9.48 12.43 16.94
CA HIS A 279 9.94 13.03 18.18
C HIS A 279 8.70 13.52 18.92
#